data_AF-A0A963SFE3-F1
#
_entry.id   AF-A0A963SFE3-F1
#
_cell.length_a   1.000
_cell.length_b   1.000
_cell.length_c   1.000
_cell.angle_alpha   90.00
_cell.angle_beta   90.00
_cell.angle_gamma   90.00
#
_symmetry.space_group_name_H-M   'P 1'
#
loop_
_entity.id
_entity.type
_entity.pdbx_description
1 polymer ?
#
loop_
_entity_poly.entity_id
_entity_poly.type
_entity_poly.pdbx_seq_one_letter_code
_entity_poly.pdbx_strand_id
1 'polypeptide(L)'
;MIRLFKHYIPHAVVLLWLVDIAVLFGASELAWRLRAGQIGIEIGALSDRAFSHAGYISVMTVAMISVGVYGNDALRSLRYAGARLLVAISLGVIALSFVDFVVAGNNFWRSTLAYSMLL
;
A
#
# COMPACT_ATOMS: atom_id res chain seq x y z
N MET A 1 17.03 -4.68 18.14
CA MET A 1 15.72 -4.18 18.57
C MET A 1 15.85 -2.67 18.69
N ILE A 2 14.91 -1.90 18.14
CA ILE A 2 14.87 -0.44 18.23
C ILE A 2 13.91 -0.08 19.36
N ARG A 3 14.31 0.84 20.24
CA ARG A 3 13.45 1.32 21.33
C ARG A 3 12.70 2.57 20.86
N LEU A 4 11.37 2.49 20.82
CA LEU A 4 10.49 3.59 20.43
C LEU A 4 9.39 3.75 21.48
N PHE A 5 9.23 4.95 22.05
CA PHE A 5 8.23 5.22 23.12
C PHE A 5 8.17 4.14 24.22
N LYS A 6 9.35 3.70 24.71
CA LYS A 6 9.52 2.61 25.69
C LYS A 6 9.13 1.20 25.21
N HIS A 7 8.69 1.03 23.97
CA HIS A 7 8.41 -0.27 23.35
C HIS A 7 9.61 -0.73 22.51
N TYR A 8 9.84 -2.04 22.46
CA TYR A 8 10.91 -2.63 21.66
C TYR A 8 10.35 -3.21 20.37
N ILE A 9 10.86 -2.74 19.23
CA ILE A 9 10.51 -3.22 17.91
C ILE A 9 11.69 -4.07 17.38
N PRO A 10 11.47 -5.32 16.95
CA PRO A 10 12.52 -6.12 16.33
C PRO A 10 13.01 -5.50 15.02
N HIS A 11 14.31 -5.53 14.73
CA HIS A 11 14.86 -5.02 13.46
C HIS A 11 14.24 -5.73 12.25
N ALA A 12 13.93 -7.02 12.39
CA ALA A 12 13.27 -7.80 11.34
C ALA A 12 11.90 -7.23 10.97
N VAL A 13 11.13 -6.69 11.93
CA VAL A 13 9.82 -6.08 11.66
C VAL A 13 9.99 -4.75 10.92
N VAL A 14 11.01 -3.97 11.27
CA VAL A 14 11.32 -2.73 10.55
C VAL A 14 11.78 -3.04 9.12
N LEU A 15 12.61 -4.07 8.94
CA LEU A 15 13.02 -4.53 7.62
C LEU A 15 11.82 -5.00 6.79
N LEU A 16 10.91 -5.78 7.38
CA LEU A 16 9.68 -6.23 6.74
C LEU A 16 8.84 -5.03 6.28
N TRP A 17 8.65 -4.03 7.15
CA TRP A 17 7.93 -2.81 6.79
C TRP A 17 8.59 -2.04 5.62
N LEU A 18 9.93 -1.98 5.56
CA LEU A 18 10.64 -1.39 4.42
C LEU A 18 10.46 -2.19 3.13
N VAL A 19 10.46 -3.52 3.22
CA VAL A 19 10.16 -4.41 2.08
C VAL A 19 8.73 -4.18 1.61
N ASP A 20 7.77 -4.09 2.52
CA ASP A 20 6.37 -3.82 2.16
C ASP A 20 6.21 -2.47 1.45
N ILE A 21 6.93 -1.42 1.87
CA ILE A 21 6.94 -0.13 1.16
C ILE A 21 7.43 -0.29 -0.28
N ALA A 22 8.51 -1.05 -0.49
CA ALA A 22 9.05 -1.29 -1.82
C ALA A 22 8.06 -2.10 -2.69
N VAL A 23 7.40 -3.09 -2.11
CA VAL A 23 6.36 -3.89 -2.78
C VAL A 23 5.16 -3.02 -3.14
N LEU A 24 4.68 -2.18 -2.21
CA LEU A 24 3.55 -1.28 -2.45
C LEU A 24 3.84 -0.26 -3.55
N PHE A 25 5.06 0.30 -3.58
CA PHE A 25 5.51 1.16 -4.66
C PHE A 25 5.55 0.42 -6.00
N GLY A 26 6.05 -0.81 -6.01
CA GLY A 26 6.06 -1.67 -7.20
C GLY A 26 4.64 -1.96 -7.70
N ALA A 27 3.73 -2.33 -6.80
CA ALA A 27 2.33 -2.61 -7.11
C ALA A 27 1.61 -1.38 -7.69
N SER A 28 1.82 -0.19 -7.11
CA SER A 28 1.21 1.05 -7.61
C SER A 28 1.74 1.45 -8.99
N GLU A 29 3.05 1.33 -9.24
CA GLU A 29 3.64 1.61 -10.55
C GLU A 29 3.24 0.58 -11.61
N LEU A 30 3.23 -0.71 -11.28
CA LEU A 30 2.78 -1.75 -12.21
C LEU A 30 1.30 -1.60 -12.55
N ALA A 31 0.45 -1.32 -11.56
CA ALA A 31 -0.96 -1.06 -11.78
C ALA A 31 -1.19 0.12 -12.75
N TRP A 32 -0.42 1.21 -12.60
CA TRP A 32 -0.46 2.34 -13.52
C TRP A 32 -0.04 1.94 -14.93
N ARG A 33 1.08 1.22 -15.08
CA ARG A 33 1.57 0.78 -16.40
C ARG A 33 0.61 -0.15 -17.12
N LEU A 34 0.00 -1.08 -16.40
CA LEU A 34 -1.06 -1.95 -16.94
C LEU A 34 -2.21 -1.11 -17.46
N ARG A 35 -2.67 -0.14 -16.67
CA ARG A 35 -3.75 0.76 -17.08
C ARG A 35 -3.36 1.61 -18.29
N ALA A 36 -2.17 2.20 -18.29
CA ALA A 36 -1.68 3.03 -19.39
C ALA A 36 -1.63 2.24 -20.71
N GLY A 37 -1.13 1.00 -20.65
CA GLY A 37 -1.11 0.09 -21.80
C GLY A 37 -2.49 -0.26 -22.33
N GLN A 38 -3.50 -0.42 -21.47
CA GLN A 38 -4.88 -0.73 -21.88
C GLN A 38 -5.56 0.39 -22.65
N ILE A 39 -5.29 1.65 -22.30
CA ILE A 39 -5.94 2.82 -22.92
C ILE A 39 -5.04 3.54 -23.93
N GLY A 40 -3.85 2.99 -24.21
CA GLY A 40 -2.93 3.50 -25.21
C GLY A 40 -2.35 4.88 -24.88
N ILE A 41 -2.22 5.24 -23.60
CA ILE A 41 -1.61 6.50 -23.19
C ILE A 41 -0.11 6.32 -22.91
N GLU A 42 0.66 7.39 -23.08
CA GLU A 42 2.05 7.39 -22.67
C GLU A 42 2.20 7.22 -21.16
N ILE A 43 3.19 6.44 -20.74
CA ILE A 43 3.42 6.14 -19.33
C ILE A 43 3.88 7.40 -18.58
N GLY A 44 4.59 8.32 -19.22
CA GLY A 44 5.15 9.53 -18.60
C GLY A 44 6.30 9.24 -17.61
N ALA A 45 6.91 10.29 -17.06
CA ALA A 45 8.01 10.13 -16.11
C ALA A 45 7.50 9.64 -14.74
N LEU A 46 8.32 8.88 -14.03
CA LEU A 46 7.93 8.36 -12.71
C LEU A 46 7.72 9.47 -11.68
N SER A 47 8.46 10.58 -11.82
CA SER A 47 8.32 11.78 -10.98
C SER A 47 6.94 12.42 -11.05
N ASP A 48 6.25 12.32 -12.18
CA ASP A 48 4.93 12.92 -12.39
C ASP A 48 3.87 12.28 -11.49
N ARG A 49 4.15 11.07 -10.99
CA ARG A 49 3.28 10.28 -10.11
C ARG A 49 3.81 10.14 -8.69
N ALA A 50 4.90 10.84 -8.34
CA ALA A 50 5.53 10.73 -7.03
C ALA A 50 4.52 10.97 -5.88
N PHE A 51 3.64 11.95 -6.05
CA PHE A 51 2.60 12.26 -5.06
C PHE A 51 1.56 11.15 -4.95
N SER A 52 1.07 10.61 -6.07
CA SER A 52 0.09 9.52 -6.08
C SER A 52 0.67 8.24 -5.46
N HIS A 53 1.93 7.90 -5.77
CA HIS A 53 2.62 6.77 -5.17
C HIS A 53 2.83 6.97 -3.65
N ALA A 54 3.25 8.15 -3.22
CA ALA A 54 3.38 8.47 -1.80
C ALA A 54 2.04 8.39 -1.06
N GLY A 55 0.95 8.89 -1.67
CA GLY A 55 -0.41 8.77 -1.15
C GLY A 55 -0.84 7.32 -0.99
N TYR A 56 -0.63 6.48 -2.02
CA TYR A 56 -0.94 5.05 -1.96
C TYR A 56 -0.20 4.34 -0.82
N ILE A 57 1.13 4.49 -0.78
CA ILE A 57 2.00 3.82 0.19
C ILE A 57 1.65 4.27 1.61
N SER A 58 1.44 5.56 1.83
CA SER A 58 1.14 6.09 3.16
C SER A 58 -0.20 5.57 3.69
N VAL A 59 -1.27 5.64 2.90
CA VAL A 59 -2.59 5.14 3.32
C VAL A 59 -2.56 3.63 3.54
N MET A 60 -1.95 2.87 2.64
CA MET A 60 -1.87 1.42 2.77
C MET A 60 -1.04 1.00 3.98
N THR A 61 0.09 1.68 4.23
CA THR A 61 0.91 1.48 5.42
C THR A 61 0.12 1.72 6.70
N VAL A 62 -0.63 2.82 6.78
CA VAL A 62 -1.50 3.13 7.93
C VAL A 62 -2.55 2.03 8.11
N ALA A 63 -3.18 1.55 7.03
CA ALA A 63 -4.15 0.46 7.11
C ALA A 63 -3.53 -0.85 7.63
N MET A 64 -2.36 -1.23 7.11
CA MET A 64 -1.64 -2.44 7.55
C MET A 64 -1.22 -2.37 9.03
N ILE A 65 -0.73 -1.21 9.47
CA ILE A 65 -0.39 -0.99 10.89
C ILE A 65 -1.66 -1.06 11.76
N SER A 66 -2.75 -0.43 11.32
CA SER A 66 -4.01 -0.36 12.09
C SER A 66 -4.66 -1.72 12.28
N VAL A 67 -4.60 -2.59 11.27
CA VAL A 67 -5.13 -3.98 11.34
C VAL A 67 -4.13 -4.93 12.00
N GLY A 68 -2.90 -4.46 12.29
CA GLY A 68 -1.88 -5.21 13.00
C GLY A 68 -1.21 -6.29 12.15
N VAL A 69 -0.96 -6.03 10.86
CA VAL A 69 -0.22 -6.94 9.97
C VAL A 69 1.16 -7.30 10.57
N TYR A 70 1.76 -6.38 11.32
CA TYR A 70 3.05 -6.56 11.99
C TYR A 70 2.97 -7.14 13.41
N GLY A 71 1.80 -7.64 13.84
CA GLY A 71 1.59 -8.22 15.17
C GLY A 71 2.21 -9.61 15.33
N ASN A 72 2.48 -10.02 16.58
CA ASN A 72 3.12 -11.32 16.88
C ASN A 72 2.40 -12.53 16.27
N ASP A 73 1.06 -12.54 16.26
CA ASP A 73 0.30 -13.66 15.69
C ASP A 73 0.43 -13.75 14.17
N ALA A 74 0.47 -12.60 13.50
CA ALA A 74 0.65 -12.51 12.06
C ALA A 74 2.07 -12.93 11.64
N LEU A 75 3.09 -12.55 12.42
CA LEU A 75 4.48 -12.93 12.16
C LEU A 75 4.75 -14.45 12.33
N ARG A 76 3.86 -15.17 13.01
CA ARG A 76 4.02 -16.61 13.31
C ARG A 76 3.11 -17.51 12.48
N SER A 77 2.17 -16.94 11.72
CA SER A 77 1.20 -17.73 10.96
C SER A 77 0.74 -17.03 9.70
N LEU A 78 0.98 -17.69 8.56
CA LEU A 78 0.58 -17.18 7.25
C LEU A 78 -0.94 -17.00 7.13
N ARG A 79 -1.75 -17.84 7.79
CA ARG A 79 -3.21 -17.71 7.78
C ARG A 79 -3.67 -16.42 8.46
N TYR A 80 -3.08 -16.10 9.62
CA TYR A 80 -3.40 -14.86 10.34
C TYR A 80 -2.87 -13.63 9.60
N ALA A 81 -1.66 -13.70 9.04
CA ALA A 81 -1.10 -12.64 8.20
C ALA A 81 -1.96 -12.37 6.97
N GLY A 82 -2.33 -13.42 6.22
CA GLY A 82 -3.15 -13.30 5.02
C GLY A 82 -4.51 -12.68 5.30
N ALA A 83 -5.20 -13.12 6.37
CA ALA A 83 -6.48 -12.51 6.76
C ALA A 83 -6.35 -11.02 7.08
N ARG A 84 -5.30 -10.61 7.81
CA ARG A 84 -5.06 -9.19 8.14
C ARG A 84 -4.66 -8.36 6.93
N LEU A 85 -3.86 -8.92 6.02
CA LEU A 85 -3.50 -8.27 4.77
C LEU A 85 -4.72 -8.01 3.89
N LEU A 86 -5.62 -8.99 3.72
CA LEU A 86 -6.84 -8.81 2.95
C LEU A 86 -7.73 -7.69 3.52
N VAL A 87 -7.88 -7.64 4.85
CA VAL A 87 -8.63 -6.58 5.52
C VAL A 87 -7.93 -5.22 5.35
N ALA A 88 -6.61 -5.17 5.51
CA ALA A 88 -5.83 -3.93 5.34
C ALA A 88 -5.92 -3.38 3.92
N ILE A 89 -5.77 -4.24 2.90
CA ILE A 89 -5.91 -3.86 1.49
C ILE A 89 -7.33 -3.32 1.22
N SER A 90 -8.36 -4.01 1.71
CA SER A 90 -9.75 -3.59 1.54
C SER A 90 -10.01 -2.21 2.16
N LEU A 91 -9.59 -2.01 3.41
CA LEU A 91 -9.72 -0.73 4.10
C LEU A 91 -8.89 0.37 3.46
N GLY A 92 -7.66 0.08 3.04
CA GLY A 92 -6.77 1.03 2.38
C GLY A 92 -7.33 1.54 1.06
N VAL A 93 -7.90 0.66 0.24
CA VAL A 93 -8.52 1.04 -1.05
C VAL A 93 -9.79 1.84 -0.83
N ILE A 94 -10.62 1.47 0.14
CA ILE A 94 -11.80 2.26 0.51
C ILE A 94 -11.38 3.66 0.97
N ALA A 95 -10.36 3.76 1.83
CA ALA A 95 -9.84 5.02 2.32
C ALA A 95 -9.26 5.88 1.18
N LEU A 96 -8.46 5.31 0.29
CA LEU A 96 -7.93 6.01 -0.89
C LEU A 96 -9.04 6.49 -1.82
N SER A 97 -10.05 5.67 -2.07
CA SER A 97 -11.22 6.05 -2.88
C SER A 97 -11.98 7.22 -2.25
N PHE A 98 -12.12 7.20 -0.93
CA PHE A 98 -12.76 8.29 -0.19
C PHE A 98 -11.91 9.58 -0.22
N VAL A 99 -10.59 9.47 -0.04
CA VAL A 99 -9.67 10.62 -0.11
C VAL A 99 -9.68 11.24 -1.51
N ASP A 100 -9.59 10.44 -2.56
CA ASP A 100 -9.64 10.93 -3.95
C ASP A 100 -10.97 11.64 -4.25
N PHE A 101 -12.09 11.10 -3.73
CA PHE A 101 -13.40 11.74 -3.81
C PHE A 101 -13.44 13.10 -3.08
N VAL A 102 -12.94 13.18 -1.84
CA VAL A 102 -12.97 14.43 -1.04
C VAL A 102 -12.05 15.49 -1.63
N VAL A 103 -10.88 15.09 -2.12
CA VAL A 103 -9.89 16.01 -2.72
C VAL A 103 -10.30 16.42 -4.14
N ALA A 104 -11.37 15.81 -4.70
CA ALA A 104 -11.70 15.90 -6.12
C ALA A 104 -10.49 15.59 -7.02
N GLY A 105 -9.67 14.63 -6.57
CA GLY A 105 -8.52 14.14 -7.29
C GLY A 105 -8.95 13.34 -8.52
N ASN A 106 -8.06 13.31 -9.52
CA ASN A 106 -8.14 12.34 -10.62
C ASN A 106 -6.92 11.40 -10.57
N ASN A 107 -6.33 11.25 -9.39
CA ASN A 107 -5.03 10.59 -9.20
C ASN A 107 -5.19 9.08 -9.00
N PHE A 108 -6.28 8.63 -8.37
CA PHE A 108 -6.50 7.22 -8.05
C PHE A 108 -7.64 6.61 -8.86
N TRP A 109 -7.32 6.23 -10.10
CA TRP A 109 -8.31 5.57 -10.95
C TRP A 109 -8.73 4.23 -10.36
N ARG A 110 -10.03 3.96 -10.39
CA ARG A 110 -10.64 2.72 -9.82
C ARG A 110 -10.00 1.45 -10.38
N SER A 111 -9.65 1.44 -11.67
CA SER A 111 -8.95 0.32 -12.31
C SER A 111 -7.53 0.13 -11.76
N THR A 112 -6.82 1.22 -11.51
CA THR A 112 -5.45 1.19 -10.99
C THR A 112 -5.44 0.71 -9.54
N LEU A 113 -6.39 1.17 -8.72
CA LEU A 113 -6.61 0.64 -7.38
C LEU A 113 -6.96 -0.85 -7.42
N ALA A 114 -7.83 -1.29 -8.35
CA ALA A 114 -8.18 -2.70 -8.49
C ALA A 114 -6.97 -3.57 -8.88
N TYR A 115 -6.10 -3.09 -9.78
CA TYR A 115 -4.87 -3.80 -10.15
C TYR A 115 -3.88 -3.86 -9.00
N SER A 116 -3.72 -2.77 -8.24
CA SER A 116 -2.81 -2.74 -7.09
C SER A 116 -3.27 -3.58 -5.90
N MET A 117 -4.54 -4.02 -5.86
CA MET A 117 -5.02 -4.99 -4.88
C MET A 117 -4.55 -6.41 -5.18
N LEU A 118 -4.35 -6.73 -6.46
CA LEU A 118 -3.99 -8.06 -6.94
C LEU A 118 -2.47 -8.26 -7.02
N LEU A 119 -1.73 -7.17 -7.26
CA LEU A 119 -0.28 -7.12 -7.39
C LEU A 119 0.40 -6.87 -6.03
#